data_AF-A0A0G2G8A6-F1
#
_entry.id   AF-A0A0G2G8A6-F1
#
_cell.length_a   1.000
_cell.length_b   1.000
_cell.length_c   1.000
_cell.angle_alpha   90.00
_cell.angle_beta   90.00
_cell.angle_gamma   90.00
#
_symmetry.space_group_name_H-M   'P 1'
#
loop_
_entity.id
_entity.type
_entity.pdbx_description
1 polymer ?
#
loop_
_entity_poly.entity_id
_entity_poly.type
_entity_poly.pdbx_seq_one_letter_code
_entity_poly.pdbx_strand_id
1 'polypeptide(L)'
;MPSETSSAREKAKETVRSKAEPALEFARQAQRLGQKSPDQEDAQTGSTQAVEARFITPQDPVIQTANGGRLPAVPIEEAVKLNKLKDVLDDRDPAESMPKEGCTREAKDGTIHGLDCETFLVQTEDGFIIELWHIFNPREHRPASTPVRAPHSPNVFNHDGSKDSADGFPFGKKKQKYPVLMMHGLLQSSGAFCSNDDDSLAFFLAKSGFDVWLGNNRCGFTPRHNLLDYSDPRMWAWNIRQMGVMDLPALVSRVLHETGFPKLALIAHSQGTTETLVALAKEQRPELGDKLSVFCALAPAAYAGPLIGKAYFKFMRIISPAAFRIIFGIHAFIPFMMHMHAFLPGSFYGAMGYRIFSFLFNWTDERWDKDLRDRLFQFAPVYVSAESMRWWLGRECFASQKCILQTRREKEMEEREDEREEGRKRGKQQQEQRLRDYYDKNTRRGEHTTERRAQPPASSSSSSSSSSSSDDESDSGAPRTNGTNHHHRPRADRARDAGRYAWYDAHAPPMAFWVAGADDLVDGRRLLRRFERGREPAVDVVHSKIIEGYEHLDVIWAMDVVEKVGNELREVIWKTASEEARGACR
;
A
#
# COMPACT_ATOMS: atom_id res chain seq x y z
N MET A 1 -54.57 33.71 51.89
CA MET A 1 -53.64 34.12 50.82
C MET A 1 -52.31 34.64 51.41
N PRO A 2 -51.43 33.74 51.87
CA PRO A 2 -49.99 33.96 51.66
C PRO A 2 -49.16 32.69 51.33
N SER A 3 -49.77 31.53 51.05
CA SER A 3 -49.04 30.26 50.87
C SER A 3 -48.47 30.01 49.47
N GLU A 4 -49.06 30.58 48.41
CA GLU A 4 -48.59 30.37 47.03
C GLU A 4 -47.32 31.15 46.70
N THR A 5 -47.14 32.34 47.28
CA THR A 5 -45.95 33.18 47.07
C THR A 5 -44.70 32.65 47.76
N SER A 6 -44.86 31.89 48.86
CA SER A 6 -43.75 31.21 49.56
C SER A 6 -43.22 30.03 48.74
N SER A 7 -44.11 29.17 48.25
CA SER A 7 -43.75 28.01 47.41
C SER A 7 -43.09 28.41 46.09
N ALA A 8 -43.55 29.48 45.44
CA ALA A 8 -42.93 30.00 44.23
C ALA A 8 -41.53 30.57 44.49
N ARG A 9 -41.32 31.25 45.62
CA ARG A 9 -40.00 31.74 46.06
C ARG A 9 -39.04 30.61 46.41
N GLU A 10 -39.53 29.54 47.00
CA GLU A 10 -38.72 28.37 47.37
C GLU A 10 -38.28 27.59 46.13
N LYS A 11 -39.20 27.34 45.19
CA LYS A 11 -38.86 26.77 43.88
C LYS A 11 -37.90 27.65 43.10
N ALA A 12 -38.10 28.96 43.06
CA ALA A 12 -37.17 29.89 42.41
C ALA A 12 -35.78 29.87 43.05
N LYS A 13 -35.69 29.79 44.38
CA LYS A 13 -34.40 29.65 45.10
C LYS A 13 -33.71 28.31 44.81
N GLU A 14 -34.48 27.24 44.68
CA GLU A 14 -33.96 25.90 44.37
C GLU A 14 -33.45 25.81 42.92
N THR A 15 -34.18 26.40 41.96
CA THR A 15 -33.74 26.53 40.57
C THR A 15 -32.49 27.43 40.43
N VAL A 16 -32.41 28.53 41.18
CA VAL A 16 -31.22 29.38 41.20
C VAL A 16 -30.01 28.63 41.77
N ARG A 17 -30.22 27.78 42.78
CA ARG A 17 -29.16 26.98 43.40
C ARG A 17 -28.71 25.82 42.50
N SER A 18 -29.62 25.22 41.71
CA SER A 18 -29.28 24.12 40.79
C SER A 18 -28.52 24.58 39.54
N LYS A 19 -28.65 25.85 39.14
CA LYS A 19 -27.92 26.43 37.98
C LYS A 19 -26.61 27.13 38.32
N ALA A 20 -26.32 27.34 39.61
CA ALA A 20 -25.14 28.09 40.05
C ALA A 20 -23.81 27.39 39.69
N GLU A 21 -23.75 26.07 39.80
CA GLU A 21 -22.56 25.27 39.49
C GLU A 21 -22.31 25.17 37.97
N PRO A 22 -23.32 24.82 37.13
CA PRO A 22 -23.19 24.91 35.67
C PRO A 22 -22.82 26.31 35.16
N ALA A 23 -23.30 27.38 35.80
CA ALA A 23 -22.98 28.75 35.42
C ALA A 23 -21.51 29.09 35.67
N LEU A 24 -20.97 28.61 36.80
CA LEU A 24 -19.56 28.78 37.14
C LEU A 24 -18.68 27.96 36.18
N GLU A 25 -19.07 26.74 35.86
CA GLU A 25 -18.36 25.90 34.89
C GLU A 25 -18.38 26.47 33.48
N PHE A 26 -19.53 26.98 33.03
CA PHE A 26 -19.65 27.67 31.75
C PHE A 26 -18.73 28.89 31.70
N ALA A 27 -18.73 29.74 32.73
CA ALA A 27 -17.87 30.92 32.79
C ALA A 27 -16.38 30.55 32.74
N ARG A 28 -15.97 29.51 33.46
CA ARG A 28 -14.57 29.00 33.41
C ARG A 28 -14.23 28.45 32.03
N GLN A 29 -15.14 27.71 31.41
CA GLN A 29 -14.94 27.15 30.07
C GLN A 29 -14.87 28.26 29.01
N ALA A 30 -15.77 29.24 29.07
CA ALA A 30 -15.83 30.40 28.19
C ALA A 30 -14.55 31.24 28.26
N GLN A 31 -14.03 31.45 29.47
CA GLN A 31 -12.77 32.15 29.70
C GLN A 31 -11.56 31.31 29.25
N ARG A 32 -11.55 30.00 29.50
CA ARG A 32 -10.44 29.11 29.09
C ARG A 32 -10.28 29.06 27.57
N LEU A 33 -11.38 29.14 26.82
CA LEU A 33 -11.37 29.17 25.37
C LEU A 33 -11.14 30.56 24.79
N GLY A 34 -11.27 31.63 25.57
CA GLY A 34 -11.12 33.01 25.08
C GLY A 34 -9.74 33.29 24.47
N GLN A 35 -9.67 34.20 23.50
CA GLN A 35 -8.39 34.58 22.86
C GLN A 35 -7.45 35.31 23.81
N LYS A 36 -8.00 36.04 24.77
CA LYS A 36 -7.27 36.84 25.73
C LYS A 36 -7.77 36.56 27.14
N SER A 37 -6.89 36.67 28.14
CA SER A 37 -7.34 36.68 29.52
C SER A 37 -8.10 37.99 29.82
N PRO A 38 -8.98 38.02 30.84
CA PRO A 38 -9.71 39.25 31.20
C PRO A 38 -8.79 40.46 31.45
N ASP A 39 -7.56 40.24 31.92
CA ASP A 39 -6.57 41.29 32.17
C ASP A 39 -5.94 41.85 30.88
N GLN A 40 -6.11 41.16 29.74
CA GLN A 40 -5.61 41.54 28.42
C GLN A 40 -6.70 42.11 27.50
N GLU A 41 -7.97 42.10 27.95
CA GLU A 41 -9.10 42.69 27.24
C GLU A 41 -9.17 44.21 27.52
N ASP A 42 -9.38 45.00 26.47
CA ASP A 42 -9.49 46.45 26.54
C ASP A 42 -10.78 46.96 25.85
N ALA A 43 -11.06 48.26 26.00
CA ALA A 43 -12.25 48.87 25.41
C ALA A 43 -12.30 48.79 23.87
N GLN A 44 -11.18 48.52 23.21
CA GLN A 44 -11.09 48.43 21.75
C GLN A 44 -11.28 47.00 21.23
N THR A 45 -10.92 46.00 22.03
CA THR A 45 -10.98 44.57 21.68
C THR A 45 -12.29 43.91 22.11
N GLY A 46 -12.94 44.41 23.17
CA GLY A 46 -14.15 43.83 23.73
C GLY A 46 -13.89 42.43 24.32
N SER A 47 -14.93 41.77 24.82
CA SER A 47 -14.74 40.44 25.42
C SER A 47 -14.54 39.36 24.36
N THR A 48 -13.45 38.62 24.48
CA THR A 48 -13.05 37.53 23.59
C THR A 48 -13.46 36.17 24.12
N GLN A 49 -14.23 36.13 25.22
CA GLN A 49 -14.72 34.88 25.80
C GLN A 49 -15.60 34.12 24.83
N ALA A 50 -15.48 32.79 24.85
CA ALA A 50 -16.27 31.89 24.02
C ALA A 50 -17.74 31.88 24.46
N VAL A 51 -18.65 32.02 23.50
CA VAL A 51 -20.09 32.08 23.75
C VAL A 51 -20.79 30.80 23.32
N GLU A 52 -20.54 30.35 22.09
CA GLU A 52 -21.24 29.22 21.49
C GLU A 52 -20.33 28.56 20.44
N ALA A 53 -20.37 27.23 20.39
CA ALA A 53 -19.78 26.45 19.31
C ALA A 53 -20.81 26.20 18.21
N ARG A 54 -20.47 26.55 16.97
CA ARG A 54 -21.25 26.22 15.78
C ARG A 54 -20.50 25.21 14.94
N PHE A 55 -21.08 24.03 14.80
CA PHE A 55 -20.50 22.97 13.98
C PHE A 55 -20.87 23.18 12.51
N ILE A 56 -19.87 23.53 11.68
CA ILE A 56 -20.04 23.57 10.21
C ILE A 56 -20.13 22.14 9.66
N THR A 57 -19.30 21.26 10.21
CA THR A 57 -19.36 19.81 10.05
C THR A 57 -19.24 19.16 11.44
N PRO A 58 -19.50 17.85 11.61
CA PRO A 58 -19.36 17.19 12.91
C PRO A 58 -17.94 17.30 13.49
N GLN A 59 -16.93 17.52 12.63
CA GLN A 59 -15.52 17.62 12.98
C GLN A 59 -14.98 19.05 12.96
N ASP A 60 -15.79 20.05 12.59
CA ASP A 60 -15.36 21.43 12.40
C ASP A 60 -16.17 22.41 13.28
N PRO A 61 -15.77 22.59 14.55
CA PRO A 61 -16.38 23.56 15.45
C PRO A 61 -15.83 24.97 15.23
N VAL A 62 -16.73 25.91 14.97
CA VAL A 62 -16.44 27.35 14.96
C VAL A 62 -16.99 27.98 16.24
N ILE A 63 -16.11 28.42 17.13
CA ILE A 63 -16.53 29.11 18.35
C ILE A 63 -16.73 30.60 18.09
N GLN A 64 -17.91 31.11 18.41
CA GLN A 64 -18.21 32.54 18.40
C GLN A 64 -17.80 33.19 19.73
N THR A 65 -17.13 34.33 19.66
CA THR A 65 -16.75 35.12 20.85
C THR A 65 -17.76 36.23 21.13
N ALA A 66 -17.77 36.75 22.37
CA ALA A 66 -18.73 37.77 22.80
C ALA A 66 -18.65 39.09 22.00
N ASN A 67 -17.48 39.45 21.51
CA ASN A 67 -17.26 40.57 20.58
C ASN A 67 -17.64 40.28 19.11
N GLY A 68 -18.27 39.14 18.83
CA GLY A 68 -18.68 38.75 17.47
C GLY A 68 -17.56 38.16 16.60
N GLY A 69 -16.35 37.98 17.16
CA GLY A 69 -15.23 37.29 16.53
C GLY A 69 -15.38 35.76 16.51
N ARG A 70 -14.33 35.09 16.04
CA ARG A 70 -14.23 33.62 15.99
C ARG A 70 -12.91 33.15 16.59
N LEU A 71 -12.94 32.07 17.34
CA LEU A 71 -11.70 31.43 17.80
C LEU A 71 -11.04 30.62 16.66
N PRO A 72 -9.70 30.52 16.64
CA PRO A 72 -9.01 29.52 15.83
C PRO A 72 -9.35 28.11 16.32
N ALA A 73 -8.96 27.07 15.56
CA ALA A 73 -9.31 25.67 15.77
C ALA A 73 -9.37 25.24 17.26
N VAL A 74 -10.56 24.81 17.70
CA VAL A 74 -10.82 24.34 19.07
C VAL A 74 -11.08 22.83 19.02
N PRO A 75 -10.53 22.03 19.95
CA PRO A 75 -10.84 20.60 20.04
C PRO A 75 -12.35 20.35 20.17
N ILE A 76 -12.83 19.30 19.52
CA ILE A 76 -14.27 18.99 19.44
C ILE A 76 -14.86 18.75 20.83
N GLU A 77 -14.15 18.07 21.74
CA GLU A 77 -14.68 17.84 23.09
C GLU A 77 -14.89 19.13 23.85
N GLU A 78 -14.02 20.13 23.63
CA GLU A 78 -14.09 21.42 24.31
C GLU A 78 -15.20 22.30 23.76
N ALA A 79 -15.43 22.24 22.45
CA ALA A 79 -16.56 22.88 21.78
C ALA A 79 -17.90 22.26 22.21
N VAL A 80 -17.97 20.93 22.28
CA VAL A 80 -19.14 20.19 22.77
C VAL A 80 -19.40 20.51 24.24
N LYS A 81 -18.36 20.55 25.07
CA LYS A 81 -18.47 20.89 26.49
C LYS A 81 -19.02 22.30 26.71
N LEU A 82 -18.55 23.28 25.92
CA LEU A 82 -19.06 24.65 25.96
C LEU A 82 -20.58 24.70 25.67
N ASN A 83 -21.03 24.03 24.61
CA ASN A 83 -22.45 23.98 24.23
C ASN A 83 -23.31 23.25 25.27
N LYS A 84 -22.86 22.11 25.78
CA LYS A 84 -23.57 21.37 26.84
C LYS A 84 -23.79 22.24 28.08
N LEU A 85 -22.75 22.95 28.53
CA LEU A 85 -22.84 23.85 29.68
C LEU A 85 -23.79 25.02 29.38
N LYS A 86 -23.76 25.56 28.16
CA LYS A 86 -24.68 26.62 27.72
C LYS A 86 -26.14 26.15 27.70
N ASP A 87 -26.42 24.97 27.17
CA ASP A 87 -27.79 24.46 27.06
C ASP A 87 -28.42 24.17 28.42
N VAL A 88 -27.62 23.69 29.38
CA VAL A 88 -28.05 23.55 30.78
C VAL A 88 -28.45 24.90 31.39
N LEU A 89 -27.78 25.99 31.01
CA LEU A 89 -28.13 27.34 31.47
C LEU A 89 -29.39 27.87 30.80
N ASP A 90 -29.49 27.67 29.48
CA ASP A 90 -30.56 28.17 28.62
C ASP A 90 -31.83 27.28 28.64
N ASP A 91 -31.86 26.23 29.47
CA ASP A 91 -32.93 25.21 29.52
C ASP A 91 -33.21 24.54 28.15
N ARG A 92 -32.18 24.39 27.32
CA ARG A 92 -32.25 23.70 26.03
C ARG A 92 -31.86 22.24 26.19
N ASP A 93 -32.39 21.36 25.34
CA ASP A 93 -31.94 19.96 25.30
C ASP A 93 -30.50 19.90 24.76
N PRO A 94 -29.52 19.40 25.53
CA PRO A 94 -28.13 19.29 25.07
C PRO A 94 -27.98 18.45 23.79
N ALA A 95 -28.95 17.59 23.44
CA ALA A 95 -28.93 16.83 22.19
C ALA A 95 -29.06 17.72 20.94
N GLU A 96 -29.67 18.90 21.04
CA GLU A 96 -29.90 19.79 19.90
C GLU A 96 -28.64 20.53 19.43
N SER A 97 -27.67 20.72 20.33
CA SER A 97 -26.40 21.43 20.05
C SER A 97 -25.22 20.50 19.78
N MET A 98 -25.44 19.19 19.88
CA MET A 98 -24.43 18.18 19.54
C MET A 98 -24.14 18.21 18.03
N PRO A 99 -22.88 17.99 17.63
CA PRO A 99 -22.56 17.76 16.22
C PRO A 99 -23.42 16.60 15.72
N LYS A 100 -24.29 16.87 14.75
CA LYS A 100 -25.07 15.84 14.07
C LYS A 100 -24.08 14.84 13.47
N GLU A 101 -24.29 13.55 13.67
CA GLU A 101 -23.44 12.51 13.08
C GLU A 101 -23.25 12.76 11.58
N GLY A 102 -22.03 12.55 11.09
CA GLY A 102 -21.64 12.87 9.72
C GLY A 102 -22.58 12.27 8.70
N CYS A 103 -23.45 13.11 8.13
CA CYS A 103 -24.29 12.70 7.03
C CYS A 103 -23.42 12.66 5.78
N THR A 104 -23.37 11.49 5.15
CA THR A 104 -22.85 11.34 3.79
C THR A 104 -23.46 12.40 2.89
N ARG A 105 -22.65 13.05 2.06
CA ARG A 105 -23.11 14.06 1.10
C ARG A 105 -22.75 13.62 -0.30
N GLU A 106 -23.73 13.67 -1.19
CA GLU A 106 -23.49 13.51 -2.62
C GLU A 106 -23.24 14.90 -3.20
N ALA A 107 -22.08 15.11 -3.82
CA ALA A 107 -21.77 16.33 -4.52
C ALA A 107 -22.50 16.38 -5.88
N LYS A 108 -22.50 17.56 -6.51
CA LYS A 108 -23.22 17.78 -7.78
C LYS A 108 -22.70 16.93 -8.94
N ASP A 109 -21.48 16.41 -8.81
CA ASP A 109 -20.82 15.52 -9.75
C ASP A 109 -21.09 14.02 -9.47
N GLY A 110 -21.93 13.71 -8.47
CA GLY A 110 -22.26 12.35 -8.06
C GLY A 110 -21.25 11.70 -7.11
N THR A 111 -20.20 12.43 -6.69
CA THR A 111 -19.24 11.90 -5.71
C THR A 111 -19.86 11.85 -4.31
N ILE A 112 -19.70 10.72 -3.62
CA ILE A 112 -20.18 10.54 -2.25
C ILE A 112 -19.03 10.85 -1.29
N HIS A 113 -19.22 11.81 -0.38
CA HIS A 113 -18.33 12.08 0.73
C HIS A 113 -18.92 11.54 2.03
N GLY A 114 -18.06 11.22 3.01
CA GLY A 114 -18.48 10.68 4.30
C GLY A 114 -18.55 9.15 4.35
N LEU A 115 -17.64 8.46 3.65
CA LEU A 115 -17.39 7.04 3.93
C LEU A 115 -16.97 6.88 5.39
N ASP A 116 -17.39 5.77 5.98
CA ASP A 116 -17.08 5.40 7.36
C ASP A 116 -16.27 4.11 7.40
N CYS A 117 -15.70 3.79 8.55
CA CYS A 117 -14.80 2.65 8.73
C CYS A 117 -15.18 1.86 9.99
N GLU A 118 -15.23 0.54 9.87
CA GLU A 118 -15.32 -0.36 11.02
C GLU A 118 -14.08 -1.27 11.10
N THR A 119 -13.69 -1.62 12.32
CA THR A 119 -12.52 -2.46 12.57
C THR A 119 -12.94 -3.85 13.02
N PHE A 120 -12.47 -4.86 12.30
CA PHE A 120 -12.52 -6.26 12.68
C PHE A 120 -11.19 -6.68 13.29
N LEU A 121 -11.26 -7.53 14.32
CA LEU A 121 -10.08 -8.15 14.91
C LEU A 121 -9.88 -9.54 14.31
N VAL A 122 -8.64 -9.84 13.93
CA VAL A 122 -8.25 -11.11 13.32
C VAL A 122 -7.17 -11.75 14.17
N GLN A 123 -7.38 -13.01 14.57
CA GLN A 123 -6.37 -13.79 15.26
C GLN A 123 -5.59 -14.63 14.24
N THR A 124 -4.26 -14.54 14.27
CA THR A 124 -3.38 -15.39 13.47
C THR A 124 -3.18 -16.76 14.12
N GLU A 125 -2.69 -17.73 13.35
CA GLU A 125 -2.37 -19.09 13.84
C GLU A 125 -1.36 -19.09 15.00
N ASP A 126 -0.45 -18.12 15.04
CA ASP A 126 0.53 -17.94 16.12
C ASP A 126 0.03 -17.06 17.28
N GLY A 127 -1.17 -16.49 17.20
CA GLY A 127 -1.86 -15.83 18.31
C GLY A 127 -1.79 -14.30 18.33
N PHE A 128 -1.25 -13.65 17.30
CA PHE A 128 -1.34 -12.19 17.16
C PHE A 128 -2.79 -11.77 16.92
N ILE A 129 -3.17 -10.62 17.48
CA ILE A 129 -4.46 -9.98 17.20
C ILE A 129 -4.20 -8.75 16.34
N ILE A 130 -4.60 -8.82 15.08
CA ILE A 130 -4.35 -7.80 14.07
C ILE A 130 -5.66 -7.13 13.63
N GLU A 131 -5.54 -5.91 13.09
CA GLU A 131 -6.68 -5.08 12.71
C GLU A 131 -6.94 -5.15 11.21
N LEU A 132 -8.21 -5.37 10.87
CA LEU A 132 -8.73 -5.35 9.51
C LEU A 132 -9.80 -4.25 9.43
N TRP A 133 -9.56 -3.23 8.63
CA TRP A 133 -10.50 -2.13 8.43
C TRP A 133 -11.42 -2.44 7.26
N HIS A 134 -12.71 -2.14 7.40
CA HIS A 134 -13.71 -2.24 6.35
C HIS A 134 -14.28 -0.85 6.08
N ILE A 135 -14.10 -0.37 4.85
CA ILE A 135 -14.59 0.95 4.41
C ILE A 135 -15.98 0.79 3.83
N PHE A 136 -16.96 1.52 4.37
CA PHE A 136 -18.34 1.39 3.95
C PHE A 136 -19.06 2.73 3.79
N ASN A 137 -20.12 2.72 2.99
CA ASN A 137 -21.05 3.84 2.89
C ASN A 137 -22.14 3.69 3.98
N PRO A 138 -22.26 4.59 4.97
CA PRO A 138 -23.25 4.48 6.04
C PRO A 138 -24.71 4.57 5.56
N ARG A 139 -24.97 4.98 4.31
CA ARG A 139 -26.31 4.90 3.68
C ARG A 139 -26.69 3.48 3.27
N GLU A 140 -25.70 2.65 2.96
CA GLU A 140 -25.88 1.33 2.35
C GLU A 140 -25.63 0.21 3.36
N HIS A 141 -24.70 0.42 4.28
CA HIS A 141 -24.23 -0.55 5.26
C HIS A 141 -24.37 -0.01 6.68
N ARG A 142 -24.65 -0.92 7.61
CA ARG A 142 -24.58 -0.63 9.05
C ARG A 142 -23.45 -1.45 9.64
N PRO A 143 -22.62 -0.86 10.51
CA PRO A 143 -21.50 -1.56 11.09
C PRO A 143 -21.96 -2.80 11.87
N ALA A 144 -21.14 -3.85 11.80
CA ALA A 144 -21.39 -5.10 12.48
C ALA A 144 -21.33 -4.93 14.01
N SER A 145 -22.06 -5.80 14.71
CA SER A 145 -22.04 -5.80 16.17
C SER A 145 -20.64 -6.15 16.71
N THR A 146 -20.33 -5.70 17.93
CA THR A 146 -19.01 -5.94 18.55
C THR A 146 -18.64 -7.44 18.64
N PRO A 147 -19.56 -8.37 18.95
CA PRO A 147 -19.24 -9.81 18.93
C PRO A 147 -18.80 -10.31 17.56
N VAL A 148 -19.42 -9.84 16.48
CA VAL A 148 -19.00 -10.17 15.11
C VAL A 148 -17.61 -9.61 14.84
N ARG A 149 -17.31 -8.39 15.28
CA ARG A 149 -15.98 -7.78 15.07
C ARG A 149 -14.86 -8.34 15.95
N ALA A 150 -15.17 -9.25 16.88
CA ALA A 150 -14.18 -9.91 17.72
C ALA A 150 -13.31 -10.91 16.93
N PRO A 151 -12.14 -11.32 17.47
CA PRO A 151 -11.32 -12.35 16.86
C PRO A 151 -12.10 -13.66 16.68
N HIS A 152 -11.97 -14.26 15.50
CA HIS A 152 -12.56 -15.58 15.17
C HIS A 152 -11.52 -16.69 15.35
N SER A 153 -11.91 -17.93 15.03
CA SER A 153 -11.01 -19.08 15.00
C SER A 153 -9.71 -18.75 14.25
N PRO A 154 -8.53 -19.13 14.77
CA PRO A 154 -7.25 -18.91 14.10
C PRO A 154 -7.06 -19.82 12.88
N ASN A 155 -7.90 -20.83 12.69
CA ASN A 155 -7.81 -21.76 11.57
C ASN A 155 -8.26 -21.07 10.27
N VAL A 156 -7.33 -20.84 9.37
CA VAL A 156 -7.63 -20.22 8.07
C VAL A 156 -8.18 -21.24 7.08
N PHE A 157 -9.09 -20.81 6.21
CA PHE A 157 -9.71 -21.58 5.12
C PHE A 157 -10.50 -22.83 5.54
N ASN A 158 -10.54 -23.18 6.82
CA ASN A 158 -11.35 -24.24 7.40
C ASN A 158 -12.76 -23.72 7.71
N HIS A 159 -13.49 -23.38 6.67
CA HIS A 159 -14.93 -23.25 6.74
C HIS A 159 -15.53 -24.40 5.95
N ASP A 160 -15.56 -25.58 6.57
CA ASP A 160 -16.62 -26.54 6.26
C ASP A 160 -17.94 -25.77 6.39
N GLY A 161 -18.85 -25.91 5.44
CA GLY A 161 -20.14 -25.21 5.39
C GLY A 161 -21.10 -25.51 6.55
N SER A 162 -20.60 -25.87 7.73
CA SER A 162 -21.36 -26.08 8.96
C SER A 162 -21.55 -24.77 9.73
N LYS A 163 -22.70 -24.13 9.51
CA LYS A 163 -23.76 -23.95 10.54
C LYS A 163 -23.41 -23.41 11.95
N ASP A 164 -22.26 -22.79 12.19
CA ASP A 164 -21.97 -22.16 13.50
C ASP A 164 -22.38 -20.67 13.58
N SER A 165 -23.21 -20.20 12.65
CA SER A 165 -24.00 -18.99 12.80
C SER A 165 -25.32 -19.31 13.50
N ALA A 166 -25.26 -19.45 14.84
CA ALA A 166 -26.46 -19.54 15.70
C ALA A 166 -27.33 -18.27 15.62
N ASP A 167 -26.77 -17.17 15.11
CA ASP A 167 -27.49 -16.06 14.51
C ASP A 167 -27.29 -16.17 12.99
N GLY A 168 -28.28 -16.72 12.27
CA GLY A 168 -28.17 -16.99 10.83
C GLY A 168 -27.55 -15.83 10.06
N PHE A 169 -26.63 -16.14 9.14
CA PHE A 169 -25.90 -15.21 8.26
C PHE A 169 -26.62 -13.85 8.12
N PRO A 170 -26.12 -12.76 8.72
CA PRO A 170 -26.89 -11.53 8.78
C PRO A 170 -26.86 -10.73 7.48
N PHE A 171 -26.91 -11.35 6.29
CA PHE A 171 -26.91 -10.59 5.02
C PHE A 171 -27.92 -11.16 4.02
N GLY A 172 -29.16 -10.70 4.17
CA GLY A 172 -30.26 -11.06 3.27
C GLY A 172 -30.11 -10.42 1.89
N LYS A 173 -30.38 -11.21 0.83
CA LYS A 173 -31.00 -10.86 -0.47
C LYS A 173 -30.68 -9.48 -1.12
N LYS A 174 -29.56 -8.84 -0.81
CA LYS A 174 -29.09 -7.59 -1.43
C LYS A 174 -27.91 -7.90 -2.35
N LYS A 175 -27.83 -7.15 -3.45
CA LYS A 175 -26.71 -7.17 -4.40
C LYS A 175 -25.39 -6.99 -3.62
N GLN A 176 -24.40 -7.84 -3.88
CA GLN A 176 -23.12 -7.81 -3.18
C GLN A 176 -22.11 -6.95 -3.93
N LYS A 177 -21.10 -6.43 -3.22
CA LYS A 177 -19.94 -5.76 -3.83
C LYS A 177 -18.76 -6.73 -3.79
N TYR A 178 -17.90 -6.70 -4.81
CA TYR A 178 -16.80 -7.65 -4.91
C TYR A 178 -15.68 -7.30 -3.92
N PRO A 179 -15.16 -8.25 -3.12
CA PRO A 179 -14.18 -7.96 -2.08
C PRO A 179 -12.77 -7.68 -2.63
N VAL A 180 -12.18 -6.63 -2.09
CA VAL A 180 -10.80 -6.19 -2.36
C VAL A 180 -10.08 -6.02 -1.03
N LEU A 181 -9.01 -6.77 -0.81
CA LEU A 181 -8.11 -6.63 0.33
C LEU A 181 -6.88 -5.81 -0.08
N MET A 182 -6.50 -4.82 0.73
CA MET A 182 -5.32 -3.98 0.49
C MET A 182 -4.27 -4.12 1.62
N MET A 183 -3.01 -4.39 1.27
CA MET A 183 -1.88 -4.55 2.19
C MET A 183 -0.80 -3.49 2.01
N HIS A 184 -0.46 -2.79 3.09
CA HIS A 184 0.45 -1.64 3.10
C HIS A 184 1.94 -2.04 3.08
N GLY A 185 2.83 -1.04 2.91
CA GLY A 185 4.28 -1.21 2.92
C GLY A 185 4.92 -1.24 4.31
N LEU A 186 6.27 -1.27 4.32
CA LEU A 186 7.08 -1.32 5.53
C LEU A 186 6.85 -0.07 6.39
N LEU A 187 6.71 -0.25 7.70
CA LEU A 187 6.43 0.81 8.68
C LEU A 187 5.10 1.56 8.46
N GLN A 188 4.24 1.15 7.53
CA GLN A 188 2.96 1.82 7.30
C GLN A 188 1.81 1.11 8.03
N SER A 189 0.60 1.66 7.92
CA SER A 189 -0.68 1.06 8.30
C SER A 189 -1.68 1.19 7.14
N SER A 190 -2.86 0.58 7.28
CA SER A 190 -3.96 0.68 6.30
C SER A 190 -4.29 2.11 5.87
N GLY A 191 -4.10 3.09 6.76
CA GLY A 191 -4.38 4.49 6.44
C GLY A 191 -3.53 5.05 5.31
N ALA A 192 -2.41 4.42 4.93
CA ALA A 192 -1.62 4.81 3.76
C ALA A 192 -2.45 4.81 2.45
N PHE A 193 -3.52 4.02 2.35
CA PHE A 193 -4.43 4.00 1.20
C PHE A 193 -5.58 5.01 1.29
N CYS A 194 -5.64 5.81 2.38
CA CYS A 194 -6.75 6.71 2.74
C CYS A 194 -6.30 8.17 2.93
N SER A 195 -5.08 8.52 2.50
CA SER A 195 -4.46 9.80 2.87
C SER A 195 -4.66 10.95 1.86
N ASN A 196 -5.16 10.67 0.65
CA ASN A 196 -5.30 11.61 -0.46
C ASN A 196 -6.73 12.13 -0.65
N ASP A 197 -7.50 12.27 0.44
CA ASP A 197 -8.93 12.61 0.37
C ASP A 197 -9.66 11.74 -0.66
N ASP A 198 -10.45 12.31 -1.57
CA ASP A 198 -11.25 11.56 -2.55
C ASP A 198 -10.42 10.78 -3.57
N ASP A 199 -9.15 11.16 -3.78
CA ASP A 199 -8.20 10.47 -4.68
C ASP A 199 -7.47 9.31 -4.01
N SER A 200 -7.78 9.03 -2.74
CA SER A 200 -7.32 7.83 -2.03
C SER A 200 -7.80 6.56 -2.75
N LEU A 201 -6.87 5.65 -3.08
CA LEU A 201 -7.20 4.40 -3.79
C LEU A 201 -8.30 3.58 -3.10
N ALA A 202 -8.29 3.52 -1.76
CA ALA A 202 -9.33 2.81 -1.00
C ALA A 202 -10.72 3.44 -1.21
N PHE A 203 -10.82 4.77 -1.15
CA PHE A 203 -12.08 5.49 -1.33
C PHE A 203 -12.55 5.46 -2.77
N PHE A 204 -11.63 5.61 -3.73
CA PHE A 204 -11.93 5.47 -5.16
C PHE A 204 -12.53 4.10 -5.49
N LEU A 205 -11.95 3.01 -4.97
CA LEU A 205 -12.47 1.65 -5.19
C LEU A 205 -13.82 1.43 -4.49
N ALA A 206 -13.99 1.91 -3.26
CA ALA A 206 -15.27 1.81 -2.55
C ALA A 206 -16.39 2.56 -3.30
N LYS A 207 -16.11 3.78 -3.79
CA LYS A 207 -17.04 4.56 -4.64
C LYS A 207 -17.26 3.93 -6.01
N SER A 208 -16.30 3.14 -6.51
CA SER A 208 -16.44 2.37 -7.76
C SER A 208 -17.27 1.09 -7.59
N GLY A 209 -17.81 0.81 -6.40
CA GLY A 209 -18.69 -0.32 -6.15
C GLY A 209 -17.99 -1.60 -5.67
N PHE A 210 -16.75 -1.52 -5.21
CA PHE A 210 -16.08 -2.63 -4.53
C PHE A 210 -16.34 -2.62 -3.03
N ASP A 211 -16.20 -3.81 -2.43
CA ASP A 211 -16.17 -4.00 -0.99
C ASP A 211 -14.71 -3.94 -0.52
N VAL A 212 -14.32 -2.86 0.16
CA VAL A 212 -12.91 -2.53 0.39
C VAL A 212 -12.50 -2.82 1.82
N TRP A 213 -11.53 -3.71 1.95
CA TRP A 213 -10.93 -4.18 3.19
C TRP A 213 -9.45 -3.79 3.22
N LEU A 214 -8.97 -3.25 4.33
CA LEU A 214 -7.58 -2.82 4.49
C LEU A 214 -6.95 -3.60 5.64
N GLY A 215 -5.93 -4.40 5.35
CA GLY A 215 -5.24 -5.20 6.34
C GLY A 215 -4.12 -4.43 7.03
N ASN A 216 -3.89 -4.75 8.31
CA ASN A 216 -2.70 -4.36 9.04
C ASN A 216 -1.93 -5.61 9.48
N ASN A 217 -0.61 -5.54 9.34
CA ASN A 217 0.26 -6.58 9.86
C ASN A 217 0.37 -6.52 11.40
N ARG A 218 0.90 -7.60 11.98
CA ARG A 218 1.17 -7.72 13.41
C ARG A 218 1.87 -6.51 14.04
N CYS A 219 1.55 -6.29 15.31
CA CYS A 219 1.99 -5.19 16.17
C CYS A 219 1.44 -3.79 15.86
N GLY A 220 1.27 -3.39 14.59
CA GLY A 220 0.60 -2.13 14.20
C GLY A 220 0.95 -0.91 15.08
N PHE A 221 -0.03 -0.06 15.38
CA PHE A 221 0.13 1.01 16.39
C PHE A 221 0.08 0.48 17.82
N THR A 222 -0.72 -0.57 18.05
CA THR A 222 -0.93 -1.16 19.37
C THR A 222 -0.65 -2.65 19.31
N PRO A 223 0.50 -3.11 19.85
CA PRO A 223 0.86 -4.52 19.82
C PRO A 223 -0.09 -5.38 20.66
N ARG A 224 -0.70 -6.40 20.06
CA ARG A 224 -1.63 -7.31 20.72
C ARG A 224 -1.39 -8.76 20.35
N HIS A 225 -1.50 -9.63 21.35
CA HIS A 225 -1.35 -11.07 21.21
C HIS A 225 -2.21 -11.77 22.28
N ASN A 226 -2.70 -12.98 22.00
CA ASN A 226 -3.57 -13.73 22.91
C ASN A 226 -2.83 -14.25 24.17
N LEU A 227 -1.52 -14.46 24.07
CA LEU A 227 -0.68 -15.06 25.12
C LEU A 227 0.55 -14.26 25.54
N LEU A 228 0.98 -13.28 24.74
CA LEU A 228 2.29 -12.64 24.89
C LEU A 228 2.09 -11.15 25.13
N ASP A 229 2.86 -10.59 26.03
CA ASP A 229 2.86 -9.15 26.31
C ASP A 229 4.00 -8.45 25.57
N TYR A 230 3.92 -7.12 25.48
CA TYR A 230 4.93 -6.26 24.84
C TYR A 230 6.36 -6.56 25.30
N SER A 231 6.56 -6.84 26.59
CA SER A 231 7.88 -7.11 27.17
C SER A 231 8.45 -8.49 26.82
N ASP A 232 7.63 -9.43 26.34
CA ASP A 232 8.08 -10.77 25.98
C ASP A 232 8.86 -10.73 24.65
N PRO A 233 10.15 -11.14 24.62
CA PRO A 233 10.92 -11.16 23.38
C PRO A 233 10.31 -12.02 22.27
N ARG A 234 9.53 -13.06 22.62
CA ARG A 234 8.86 -13.94 21.64
C ARG A 234 7.82 -13.17 20.82
N MET A 235 7.22 -12.11 21.39
CA MET A 235 6.31 -11.22 20.66
C MET A 235 6.98 -10.53 19.47
N TRP A 236 8.31 -10.44 19.46
CA TRP A 236 9.08 -9.73 18.44
C TRP A 236 9.94 -10.67 17.57
N ALA A 237 9.83 -11.98 17.78
CA ALA A 237 10.62 -13.00 17.08
C ALA A 237 9.97 -13.41 15.75
N TRP A 238 9.77 -12.44 14.85
CA TRP A 238 9.13 -12.65 13.55
C TRP A 238 9.75 -11.76 12.47
N ASN A 239 9.62 -12.18 11.21
CA ASN A 239 10.01 -11.41 10.03
C ASN A 239 8.93 -11.52 8.92
N ILE A 240 9.28 -11.04 7.72
CA ILE A 240 8.39 -11.01 6.55
C ILE A 240 7.79 -12.38 6.20
N ARG A 241 8.50 -13.47 6.52
CA ARG A 241 7.96 -14.82 6.33
C ARG A 241 6.71 -15.04 7.18
N GLN A 242 6.74 -14.68 8.47
CA GLN A 242 5.57 -14.83 9.35
C GLN A 242 4.40 -13.94 8.91
N MET A 243 4.67 -12.71 8.48
CA MET A 243 3.64 -11.84 7.89
C MET A 243 2.98 -12.51 6.68
N GLY A 244 3.79 -13.06 5.77
CA GLY A 244 3.28 -13.74 4.58
C GLY A 244 2.53 -15.04 4.87
N VAL A 245 3.05 -15.90 5.74
CA VAL A 245 2.45 -17.24 5.97
C VAL A 245 1.37 -17.27 7.05
N MET A 246 1.28 -16.27 7.93
CA MET A 246 0.31 -16.22 9.03
C MET A 246 -0.65 -15.02 8.94
N ASP A 247 -0.15 -13.79 8.78
CA ASP A 247 -0.99 -12.58 8.84
C ASP A 247 -1.89 -12.50 7.60
N LEU A 248 -1.29 -12.56 6.40
CA LEU A 248 -2.01 -12.44 5.13
C LEU A 248 -3.11 -13.52 4.96
N PRO A 249 -2.87 -14.83 5.21
CA PRO A 249 -3.91 -15.85 5.13
C PRO A 249 -5.03 -15.66 6.14
N ALA A 250 -4.72 -15.18 7.35
CA ALA A 250 -5.74 -14.89 8.35
C ALA A 250 -6.65 -13.73 7.92
N LEU A 251 -6.06 -12.66 7.35
CA LEU A 251 -6.80 -11.53 6.78
C LEU A 251 -7.66 -11.97 5.60
N VAL A 252 -7.11 -12.74 4.64
CA VAL A 252 -7.86 -13.26 3.49
C VAL A 252 -8.99 -14.17 3.94
N SER A 253 -8.72 -15.11 4.84
CA SER A 253 -9.75 -16.01 5.38
C SER A 253 -10.86 -15.23 6.07
N ARG A 254 -10.53 -14.17 6.81
CA ARG A 254 -11.53 -13.32 7.45
C ARG A 254 -12.42 -12.62 6.44
N VAL A 255 -11.84 -11.98 5.41
CA VAL A 255 -12.63 -11.29 4.38
C VAL A 255 -13.54 -12.27 3.63
N LEU A 256 -13.03 -13.45 3.27
CA LEU A 256 -13.86 -14.47 2.59
C LEU A 256 -14.99 -14.99 3.49
N HIS A 257 -14.75 -15.12 4.80
CA HIS A 257 -15.79 -15.48 5.76
C HIS A 257 -16.90 -14.42 5.84
N GLU A 258 -16.54 -13.15 5.98
CA GLU A 258 -17.52 -12.05 6.10
C GLU A 258 -18.33 -11.84 4.81
N THR A 259 -17.66 -11.98 3.66
CA THR A 259 -18.25 -11.63 2.36
C THR A 259 -18.94 -12.79 1.67
N GLY A 260 -18.56 -14.03 2.01
CA GLY A 260 -19.07 -15.26 1.41
C GLY A 260 -18.57 -15.52 -0.02
N PHE A 261 -17.69 -14.68 -0.56
CA PHE A 261 -17.08 -14.94 -1.86
C PHE A 261 -16.04 -16.06 -1.74
N PRO A 262 -15.88 -16.90 -2.78
CA PRO A 262 -14.85 -17.95 -2.78
C PRO A 262 -13.43 -17.39 -2.99
N LYS A 263 -13.32 -16.20 -3.60
CA LYS A 263 -12.07 -15.50 -3.88
C LYS A 263 -12.25 -14.00 -3.71
N LEU A 264 -11.14 -13.30 -3.44
CA LEU A 264 -11.07 -11.84 -3.40
C LEU A 264 -9.93 -11.33 -4.28
N ALA A 265 -9.93 -10.04 -4.61
CA ALA A 265 -8.76 -9.40 -5.21
C ALA A 265 -7.82 -8.86 -4.13
N LEU A 266 -6.52 -9.07 -4.29
CA LEU A 266 -5.50 -8.57 -3.36
C LEU A 266 -4.69 -7.46 -4.03
N ILE A 267 -4.66 -6.29 -3.41
CA ILE A 267 -3.76 -5.19 -3.77
C ILE A 267 -2.70 -5.11 -2.68
N ALA A 268 -1.43 -5.01 -3.05
CA ALA A 268 -0.39 -4.79 -2.06
C ALA A 268 0.63 -3.76 -2.54
N HIS A 269 1.21 -3.01 -1.60
CA HIS A 269 2.26 -2.02 -1.84
C HIS A 269 3.55 -2.40 -1.14
N SER A 270 4.70 -2.24 -1.81
CA SER A 270 6.03 -2.37 -1.21
C SER A 270 6.20 -3.68 -0.41
N GLN A 271 6.48 -3.65 0.89
CA GLN A 271 6.57 -4.84 1.75
C GLN A 271 5.33 -5.76 1.67
N GLY A 272 4.13 -5.20 1.54
CA GLY A 272 2.92 -5.99 1.33
C GLY A 272 2.99 -6.85 0.07
N THR A 273 3.71 -6.40 -0.97
CA THR A 273 3.99 -7.24 -2.13
C THR A 273 4.99 -8.33 -1.80
N THR A 274 5.99 -8.06 -0.96
CA THR A 274 6.99 -9.05 -0.57
C THR A 274 6.38 -10.18 0.24
N GLU A 275 5.60 -9.87 1.27
CA GLU A 275 4.95 -10.89 2.10
C GLU A 275 4.00 -11.74 1.25
N THR A 276 3.29 -11.12 0.28
CA THR A 276 2.42 -11.85 -0.66
C THR A 276 3.22 -12.76 -1.58
N LEU A 277 4.28 -12.27 -2.23
CA LEU A 277 5.14 -13.06 -3.10
C LEU A 277 5.81 -14.22 -2.32
N VAL A 278 6.21 -13.98 -1.06
CA VAL A 278 6.73 -15.03 -0.17
C VAL A 278 5.67 -16.05 0.16
N ALA A 279 4.45 -15.64 0.53
CA ALA A 279 3.35 -16.53 0.86
C ALA A 279 2.98 -17.46 -0.31
N LEU A 280 2.89 -16.91 -1.52
CA LEU A 280 2.50 -17.63 -2.73
C LEU A 280 3.58 -18.59 -3.25
N ALA A 281 4.82 -18.51 -2.76
CA ALA A 281 5.87 -19.41 -3.19
C ALA A 281 5.52 -20.88 -2.88
N LYS A 282 5.86 -21.78 -3.81
CA LYS A 282 5.49 -23.22 -3.76
C LYS A 282 5.93 -23.97 -2.48
N GLU A 283 6.94 -23.44 -1.78
CA GLU A 283 7.48 -24.01 -0.54
C GLU A 283 6.94 -23.33 0.73
N GLN A 284 6.02 -22.38 0.59
CA GLN A 284 5.45 -21.61 1.70
C GLN A 284 3.98 -21.95 1.90
N ARG A 285 3.08 -21.22 1.23
CA ARG A 285 1.63 -21.35 1.39
C ARG A 285 0.89 -21.19 0.05
N PRO A 286 1.19 -22.04 -0.96
CA PRO A 286 0.68 -21.88 -2.32
C PRO A 286 -0.85 -21.92 -2.38
N GLU A 287 -1.54 -22.61 -1.48
CA GLU A 287 -3.00 -22.69 -1.41
C GLU A 287 -3.68 -21.33 -1.18
N LEU A 288 -2.94 -20.31 -0.72
CA LEU A 288 -3.42 -18.94 -0.65
C LEU A 288 -3.80 -18.42 -2.05
N GLY A 289 -3.07 -18.83 -3.09
CA GLY A 289 -3.31 -18.39 -4.46
C GLY A 289 -4.67 -18.84 -5.00
N ASP A 290 -5.20 -19.96 -4.54
CA ASP A 290 -6.55 -20.43 -4.90
C ASP A 290 -7.65 -19.51 -4.37
N LYS A 291 -7.35 -18.72 -3.33
CA LYS A 291 -8.27 -17.79 -2.67
C LYS A 291 -8.22 -16.37 -3.26
N LEU A 292 -7.33 -16.14 -4.24
CA LEU A 292 -7.15 -14.85 -4.90
C LEU A 292 -7.65 -14.92 -6.35
N SER A 293 -8.46 -13.96 -6.76
CA SER A 293 -8.82 -13.80 -8.17
C SER A 293 -7.71 -13.11 -8.97
N VAL A 294 -7.00 -12.19 -8.31
CA VAL A 294 -5.82 -11.50 -8.84
C VAL A 294 -4.98 -10.96 -7.70
N PHE A 295 -3.67 -10.95 -7.89
CA PHE A 295 -2.72 -10.22 -7.06
C PHE A 295 -2.19 -8.99 -7.82
N CYS A 296 -2.55 -7.79 -7.36
CA CYS A 296 -2.12 -6.50 -7.88
C CYS A 296 -0.97 -5.94 -7.02
N ALA A 297 0.24 -5.91 -7.57
CA ALA A 297 1.44 -5.46 -6.88
C ALA A 297 1.85 -4.04 -7.30
N LEU A 298 1.83 -3.11 -6.34
CA LEU A 298 2.24 -1.71 -6.49
C LEU A 298 3.66 -1.53 -5.93
N ALA A 299 4.60 -1.02 -6.74
CA ALA A 299 6.02 -0.95 -6.40
C ALA A 299 6.57 -2.28 -5.83
N PRO A 300 6.55 -3.38 -6.63
CA PRO A 300 6.81 -4.72 -6.13
C PRO A 300 8.23 -4.90 -5.60
N ALA A 301 8.34 -5.22 -4.32
CA ALA A 301 9.60 -5.35 -3.57
C ALA A 301 10.12 -6.79 -3.60
N ALA A 302 10.51 -7.27 -4.79
CA ALA A 302 11.13 -8.59 -4.97
C ALA A 302 12.65 -8.52 -5.13
N TYR A 303 13.15 -7.47 -5.78
CA TYR A 303 14.57 -7.22 -6.01
C TYR A 303 14.96 -5.87 -5.43
N ALA A 304 16.14 -5.79 -4.82
CA ALA A 304 16.65 -4.55 -4.24
C ALA A 304 17.16 -3.59 -5.33
N GLY A 305 16.74 -2.32 -5.25
CA GLY A 305 17.17 -1.25 -6.14
C GLY A 305 18.55 -0.67 -5.77
N PRO A 306 19.02 0.36 -6.51
CA PRO A 306 20.34 0.96 -6.33
C PRO A 306 20.56 1.61 -4.95
N LEU A 307 19.50 2.04 -4.27
CA LEU A 307 19.57 2.71 -2.97
C LEU A 307 20.29 1.87 -1.91
N ILE A 308 20.18 0.53 -1.97
CA ILE A 308 20.87 -0.37 -1.05
C ILE A 308 22.40 -0.25 -1.11
N GLY A 309 22.93 0.42 -2.14
CA GLY A 309 24.33 0.74 -2.33
C GLY A 309 24.82 2.00 -1.60
N LYS A 310 23.94 2.81 -1.00
CA LYS A 310 24.33 4.01 -0.24
C LYS A 310 25.09 3.66 1.05
N ALA A 311 25.92 4.59 1.53
CA ALA A 311 26.89 4.34 2.60
C ALA A 311 26.23 3.86 3.91
N TYR A 312 25.11 4.44 4.31
CA TYR A 312 24.38 4.07 5.53
C TYR A 312 23.75 2.67 5.42
N PHE A 313 23.14 2.31 4.29
CA PHE A 313 22.65 0.94 4.08
C PHE A 313 23.78 -0.09 4.01
N LYS A 314 24.91 0.26 3.38
CA LYS A 314 26.13 -0.57 3.41
C LYS A 314 26.65 -0.77 4.82
N PHE A 315 26.64 0.27 5.66
CA PHE A 315 27.03 0.18 7.05
C PHE A 315 26.14 -0.82 7.81
N MET A 316 24.81 -0.71 7.69
CA MET A 316 23.88 -1.66 8.30
C MET A 316 24.13 -3.13 7.89
N ARG A 317 24.57 -3.37 6.65
CA ARG A 317 24.91 -4.71 6.15
C ARG A 317 26.22 -5.29 6.72
N ILE A 318 27.10 -4.46 7.25
CA ILE A 318 28.39 -4.90 7.82
C ILE A 318 28.22 -5.31 9.29
N ILE A 319 27.18 -4.79 9.96
CA ILE A 319 26.87 -5.11 11.35
C ILE A 319 26.59 -6.61 11.50
N SER A 320 27.32 -7.28 12.41
CA SER A 320 27.10 -8.69 12.71
C SER A 320 25.74 -8.90 13.41
N PRO A 321 25.12 -10.10 13.35
CA PRO A 321 23.86 -10.35 14.04
C PRO A 321 23.91 -10.05 15.55
N ALA A 322 25.04 -10.34 16.20
CA ALA A 322 25.25 -10.05 17.61
C ALA A 322 25.30 -8.53 17.89
N ALA A 323 26.05 -7.77 17.07
CA ALA A 323 26.12 -6.33 17.21
C ALA A 323 24.76 -5.66 16.91
N PHE A 324 24.01 -6.15 15.92
CA PHE A 324 22.68 -5.66 15.61
C PHE A 324 21.73 -5.81 16.80
N ARG A 325 21.75 -6.97 17.47
CA ARG A 325 20.97 -7.22 18.69
C ARG A 325 21.38 -6.33 19.86
N ILE A 326 22.67 -6.00 19.98
CA ILE A 326 23.16 -5.07 21.02
C ILE A 326 22.66 -3.64 20.75
N ILE A 327 22.65 -3.20 19.48
CA ILE A 327 22.27 -1.83 19.10
C ILE A 327 20.75 -1.63 19.10
N PHE A 328 20.01 -2.52 18.46
CA PHE A 328 18.57 -2.37 18.21
C PHE A 328 17.69 -3.25 19.11
N GLY A 329 18.30 -4.12 19.92
CA GLY A 329 17.58 -5.01 20.82
C GLY A 329 17.00 -6.26 20.14
N ILE A 330 16.14 -6.94 20.90
CA ILE A 330 15.41 -8.15 20.49
C ILE A 330 13.88 -7.94 20.47
N HIS A 331 13.45 -6.68 20.65
CA HIS A 331 12.03 -6.28 20.71
C HIS A 331 11.65 -5.46 19.47
N ALA A 332 10.81 -4.44 19.66
CA ALA A 332 10.50 -3.41 18.65
C ALA A 332 11.78 -2.71 18.15
N PHE A 333 11.85 -2.47 16.85
CA PHE A 333 12.89 -1.67 16.24
C PHE A 333 12.65 -0.19 16.51
N ILE A 334 13.59 0.46 17.20
CA ILE A 334 13.56 1.90 17.53
C ILE A 334 12.18 2.34 18.08
N PRO A 335 11.74 1.82 19.24
CA PRO A 335 10.42 2.11 19.80
C PRO A 335 10.22 3.58 20.15
N PHE A 336 11.31 4.36 20.23
CA PHE A 336 11.27 5.81 20.37
C PHE A 336 10.46 6.50 19.25
N MET A 337 10.43 5.94 18.03
CA MET A 337 9.64 6.51 16.93
C MET A 337 8.14 6.57 17.27
N MET A 338 7.63 5.57 18.00
CA MET A 338 6.23 5.53 18.43
C MET A 338 5.93 6.57 19.52
N HIS A 339 6.91 6.88 20.38
CA HIS A 339 6.77 7.96 21.35
C HIS A 339 6.71 9.31 20.64
N MET A 340 7.59 9.54 19.65
CA MET A 340 7.54 10.76 18.84
C MET A 340 6.20 10.92 18.11
N HIS A 341 5.67 9.82 17.57
CA HIS A 341 4.37 9.81 16.89
C HIS A 341 3.22 10.17 17.84
N ALA A 342 3.23 9.65 19.07
CA ALA A 342 2.17 9.92 20.05
C ALA A 342 2.19 11.36 20.63
N PHE A 343 3.37 11.99 20.74
CA PHE A 343 3.52 13.27 21.45
C PHE A 343 3.69 14.49 20.55
N LEU A 344 4.18 14.33 19.31
CA LEU A 344 4.42 15.48 18.43
C LEU A 344 3.15 15.89 17.68
N PRO A 345 2.91 17.19 17.48
CA PRO A 345 1.83 17.65 16.61
C PRO A 345 1.98 17.09 15.19
N GLY A 346 0.87 16.69 14.58
CA GLY A 346 0.87 16.00 13.27
C GLY A 346 1.63 16.75 12.16
N SER A 347 1.50 18.08 12.09
CA SER A 347 2.23 18.90 11.11
C SER A 347 3.75 18.87 11.29
N PHE A 348 4.21 18.97 12.55
CA PHE A 348 5.63 18.87 12.86
C PHE A 348 6.16 17.47 12.60
N TYR A 349 5.39 16.45 13.00
CA TYR A 349 5.73 15.05 12.79
C TYR A 349 5.85 14.73 11.29
N GLY A 350 4.88 15.15 10.48
CA GLY A 350 4.86 14.92 9.06
C GLY A 350 5.98 15.63 8.30
N ALA A 351 6.26 16.89 8.64
CA ALA A 351 7.39 17.62 8.08
C ALA A 351 8.74 16.96 8.41
N MET A 352 8.90 16.42 9.63
CA MET A 352 10.07 15.65 10.02
C MET A 352 10.16 14.32 9.28
N GLY A 353 9.03 13.59 9.19
CA GLY A 353 8.90 12.33 8.45
C GLY A 353 9.35 12.49 7.00
N TYR A 354 8.84 13.50 6.30
CA TYR A 354 9.26 13.82 4.93
C TYR A 354 10.77 14.04 4.81
N ARG A 355 11.37 14.85 5.70
CA ARG A 355 12.83 15.10 5.65
C ARG A 355 13.64 13.83 5.86
N ILE A 356 13.22 12.97 6.79
CA ILE A 356 13.88 11.68 7.05
C ILE A 356 13.78 10.78 5.83
N PHE A 357 12.59 10.64 5.26
CA PHE A 357 12.33 9.77 4.12
C PHE A 357 13.02 10.28 2.85
N SER A 358 13.00 11.58 2.59
CA SER A 358 13.74 12.20 1.49
C SER A 358 15.24 11.95 1.62
N PHE A 359 15.81 12.12 2.82
CA PHE A 359 17.23 11.80 3.07
C PHE A 359 17.56 10.31 2.88
N LEU A 360 16.76 9.42 3.47
CA LEU A 360 17.02 7.98 3.46
C LEU A 360 16.79 7.35 2.09
N PHE A 361 15.76 7.77 1.37
CA PHE A 361 15.29 7.09 0.17
C PHE A 361 15.40 7.91 -1.11
N ASN A 362 15.81 9.18 -1.03
CA ASN A 362 15.84 10.11 -2.17
C ASN A 362 14.45 10.36 -2.78
N TRP A 363 13.39 10.21 -1.99
CA TRP A 363 12.03 10.51 -2.43
C TRP A 363 11.72 11.99 -2.31
N THR A 364 10.91 12.49 -3.22
CA THR A 364 10.47 13.87 -3.34
C THR A 364 8.95 13.94 -3.21
N ASP A 365 8.43 15.13 -2.87
CA ASP A 365 7.00 15.42 -2.84
C ASP A 365 6.54 16.17 -4.10
N GLU A 366 7.26 16.04 -5.21
CA GLU A 366 6.94 16.75 -6.48
C GLU A 366 5.56 16.38 -7.03
N ARG A 367 5.09 15.16 -6.74
CA ARG A 367 3.81 14.62 -7.21
C ARG A 367 2.73 14.55 -6.13
N TRP A 368 3.03 15.00 -4.91
CA TRP A 368 2.11 14.90 -3.79
C TRP A 368 1.38 16.22 -3.59
N ASP A 369 0.19 16.14 -3.02
CA ASP A 369 -0.45 17.34 -2.49
C ASP A 369 0.29 17.77 -1.21
N LYS A 370 0.88 18.97 -1.24
CA LYS A 370 1.69 19.50 -0.15
C LYS A 370 0.87 19.83 1.08
N ASP A 371 -0.42 20.13 0.93
CA ASP A 371 -1.31 20.43 2.04
C ASP A 371 -1.70 19.14 2.78
N LEU A 372 -1.66 17.99 2.10
CA LEU A 372 -1.92 16.67 2.67
C LEU A 372 -0.66 15.95 3.14
N ARG A 373 0.53 16.43 2.77
CA ARG A 373 1.81 15.75 3.05
C ARG A 373 1.96 15.35 4.51
N ASP A 374 1.60 16.23 5.44
CA ASP A 374 1.79 15.95 6.87
C ASP A 374 0.86 14.81 7.36
N ARG A 375 -0.30 14.63 6.70
CA ARG A 375 -1.23 13.53 6.93
C ARG A 375 -0.68 12.19 6.42
N LEU A 376 0.03 12.18 5.28
CA LEU A 376 0.60 10.96 4.70
C LEU A 376 1.47 10.20 5.72
N PHE A 377 2.21 10.95 6.55
CA PHE A 377 3.08 10.43 7.60
C PHE A 377 2.38 10.18 8.95
N GLN A 378 1.08 10.41 9.10
CA GLN A 378 0.37 10.00 10.33
C GLN A 378 0.16 8.49 10.41
N PHE A 379 0.24 7.82 9.27
CA PHE A 379 0.03 6.38 9.15
C PHE A 379 1.35 5.58 9.15
N ALA A 380 2.46 6.23 9.50
CA ALA A 380 3.79 5.64 9.62
C ALA A 380 4.65 6.43 10.62
N PRO A 381 5.55 5.79 11.40
CA PRO A 381 5.80 4.38 11.48
C PRO A 381 4.77 3.68 12.37
N VAL A 382 4.59 2.39 12.11
CA VAL A 382 4.02 1.42 13.07
C VAL A 382 5.14 0.61 13.71
N TYR A 383 4.81 -0.14 14.76
CA TYR A 383 5.74 -1.09 15.36
C TYR A 383 6.20 -2.14 14.33
N VAL A 384 7.51 -2.35 14.26
CA VAL A 384 8.14 -3.44 13.52
C VAL A 384 9.16 -4.15 14.40
N SER A 385 9.36 -5.45 14.24
CA SER A 385 10.38 -6.17 15.00
C SER A 385 11.79 -5.83 14.55
N ALA A 386 12.75 -5.83 15.49
CA ALA A 386 14.17 -5.76 15.17
C ALA A 386 14.61 -6.91 14.25
N GLU A 387 13.96 -8.08 14.36
CA GLU A 387 14.22 -9.23 13.49
C GLU A 387 13.78 -9.00 12.03
N SER A 388 12.63 -8.36 11.80
CA SER A 388 12.20 -7.96 10.45
C SER A 388 13.17 -6.96 9.84
N MET A 389 13.61 -5.96 10.61
CA MET A 389 14.58 -4.98 10.12
C MET A 389 15.94 -5.60 9.84
N ARG A 390 16.37 -6.59 10.63
CA ARG A 390 17.55 -7.40 10.32
C ARG A 390 17.37 -8.21 9.04
N TRP A 391 16.17 -8.74 8.79
CA TRP A 391 15.87 -9.45 7.55
C TRP A 391 15.96 -8.54 6.32
N TRP A 392 15.47 -7.29 6.43
CA TRP A 392 15.60 -6.31 5.36
C TRP A 392 17.03 -5.83 5.14
N LEU A 393 17.72 -5.43 6.22
CA LEU A 393 18.98 -4.68 6.16
C LEU A 393 20.24 -5.54 6.36
N GLY A 394 20.09 -6.76 6.86
CA GLY A 394 21.18 -7.60 7.34
C GLY A 394 22.01 -8.27 6.24
N ARG A 395 23.22 -8.69 6.64
CA ARG A 395 24.24 -9.26 5.75
C ARG A 395 23.84 -10.57 5.07
N GLU A 396 22.93 -11.34 5.63
CA GLU A 396 22.59 -12.70 5.16
C GLU A 396 21.21 -12.79 4.52
N CYS A 397 20.49 -11.66 4.43
CA CYS A 397 19.08 -11.61 4.07
C CYS A 397 18.86 -10.71 2.83
N PHE A 398 17.71 -10.04 2.71
CA PHE A 398 17.29 -9.37 1.48
C PHE A 398 18.33 -8.38 0.93
N ALA A 399 18.93 -7.53 1.76
CA ALA A 399 19.93 -6.55 1.31
C ALA A 399 21.19 -7.14 0.65
N SER A 400 21.56 -8.38 1.01
CA SER A 400 22.72 -9.07 0.44
C SER A 400 22.34 -10.03 -0.69
N GLN A 401 21.23 -10.73 -0.54
CA GLN A 401 20.70 -11.60 -1.60
C GLN A 401 20.17 -10.75 -2.77
N LYS A 402 19.74 -9.50 -2.54
CA LYS A 402 19.06 -8.60 -3.48
C LYS A 402 17.80 -9.21 -4.12
N CYS A 403 17.30 -10.30 -3.57
CA CYS A 403 16.17 -11.07 -4.07
C CYS A 403 15.51 -11.81 -2.90
N ILE A 404 14.18 -11.89 -2.89
CA ILE A 404 13.38 -12.41 -1.76
C ILE A 404 13.33 -13.96 -1.68
N LEU A 405 13.53 -14.65 -2.81
CA LEU A 405 13.27 -16.09 -2.94
C LEU A 405 14.38 -16.87 -3.67
N GLN A 406 15.57 -16.28 -3.89
CA GLN A 406 16.66 -16.93 -4.63
C GLN A 406 17.85 -17.35 -3.78
N THR A 407 18.44 -18.49 -4.15
CA THR A 407 19.77 -18.87 -3.68
C THR A 407 20.87 -18.05 -4.37
N ARG A 408 22.04 -17.93 -3.73
CA ARG A 408 23.19 -17.15 -4.29
C ARG A 408 23.60 -17.61 -5.69
N ARG A 409 23.48 -18.91 -5.98
CA ARG A 409 23.82 -19.50 -7.29
C ARG A 409 22.81 -19.14 -8.39
N GLU A 410 21.52 -19.11 -8.08
CA GLU A 410 20.47 -18.71 -9.03
C GLU A 410 20.61 -17.25 -9.46
N LYS A 411 20.95 -16.39 -8.50
CA LYS A 411 21.23 -14.98 -8.75
C LYS A 411 22.39 -14.78 -9.72
N GLU A 412 23.52 -15.45 -9.48
CA GLU A 412 24.71 -15.36 -10.34
C GLU A 412 24.39 -15.79 -11.79
N MET A 413 23.48 -16.76 -11.97
CA MET A 413 23.01 -17.16 -13.30
C MET A 413 22.15 -16.07 -13.96
N GLU A 414 21.21 -15.47 -13.21
CA GLU A 414 20.37 -14.38 -13.71
C GLU A 414 21.18 -13.14 -14.09
N GLU A 415 22.15 -12.75 -13.26
CA GLU A 415 23.02 -11.60 -13.51
C GLU A 415 23.87 -11.80 -14.76
N ARG A 416 24.46 -13.00 -14.95
CA ARG A 416 25.20 -13.32 -16.18
C ARG A 416 24.33 -13.30 -17.43
N GLU A 417 23.06 -13.69 -17.32
CA GLU A 417 22.13 -13.61 -18.45
C GLU A 417 21.74 -12.16 -18.77
N ASP A 418 21.47 -11.35 -17.74
CA ASP A 418 21.23 -9.90 -17.86
C ASP A 418 22.42 -9.21 -18.55
N GLU A 419 23.65 -9.45 -18.07
CA GLU A 419 24.87 -8.88 -18.66
C GLU A 419 25.06 -9.27 -20.13
N ARG A 420 24.79 -10.54 -20.49
CA ARG A 420 24.88 -11.01 -21.88
C ARG A 420 23.85 -10.33 -22.77
N GLU A 421 22.65 -10.11 -22.29
CA GLU A 421 21.58 -9.48 -23.06
C GLU A 421 21.81 -7.97 -23.19
N GLU A 422 22.23 -7.29 -22.14
CA GLU A 422 22.67 -5.89 -22.19
C GLU A 422 23.84 -5.72 -23.17
N GLY A 423 24.82 -6.61 -23.13
CA GLY A 423 25.91 -6.66 -24.10
C GLY A 423 25.41 -6.80 -25.55
N ARG A 424 24.40 -7.65 -25.77
CA ARG A 424 23.74 -7.79 -27.09
C ARG A 424 22.97 -6.53 -27.50
N LYS A 425 22.23 -5.90 -26.60
CA LYS A 425 21.46 -4.66 -26.86
C LYS A 425 22.41 -3.51 -27.19
N ARG A 426 23.48 -3.34 -26.42
CA ARG A 426 24.55 -2.36 -26.70
C ARG A 426 25.21 -2.64 -28.04
N GLY A 427 25.49 -3.91 -28.37
CA GLY A 427 26.03 -4.31 -29.67
C GLY A 427 25.10 -3.93 -30.84
N LYS A 428 23.80 -4.19 -30.70
CA LYS A 428 22.79 -3.81 -31.72
C LYS A 428 22.65 -2.29 -31.86
N GLN A 429 22.60 -1.55 -30.75
CA GLN A 429 22.54 -0.08 -30.77
C GLN A 429 23.80 0.53 -31.41
N GLN A 430 24.98 0.02 -31.09
CA GLN A 430 26.22 0.45 -31.73
C GLN A 430 26.23 0.11 -33.23
N GLN A 431 25.66 -1.02 -33.63
CA GLN A 431 25.54 -1.40 -35.04
C GLN A 431 24.55 -0.50 -35.79
N GLU A 432 23.39 -0.19 -35.20
CA GLU A 432 22.42 0.76 -35.75
C GLU A 432 22.99 2.17 -35.85
N GLN A 433 23.74 2.61 -34.84
CA GLN A 433 24.40 3.91 -34.84
C GLN A 433 25.50 3.98 -35.91
N ARG A 434 26.29 2.92 -36.07
CA ARG A 434 27.26 2.80 -37.18
C ARG A 434 26.59 2.81 -38.55
N LEU A 435 25.43 2.17 -38.70
CA LEU A 435 24.65 2.24 -39.94
C LEU A 435 24.16 3.67 -40.20
N ARG A 436 23.62 4.36 -39.19
CA ARG A 436 23.18 5.76 -39.29
C ARG A 436 24.34 6.67 -39.70
N ASP A 437 25.50 6.54 -39.06
CA ASP A 437 26.70 7.32 -39.39
C ASP A 437 27.20 7.05 -40.82
N TYR A 438 27.09 5.80 -41.31
CA TYR A 438 27.43 5.44 -42.68
C TYR A 438 26.51 6.12 -43.69
N TYR A 439 25.19 6.08 -43.46
CA TYR A 439 24.24 6.77 -44.32
C TYR A 439 24.43 8.30 -44.24
N ASP A 440 24.61 8.88 -43.06
CA ASP A 440 24.80 10.33 -42.92
C ASP A 440 26.10 10.82 -43.59
N LYS A 441 27.19 10.04 -43.51
CA LYS A 441 28.43 10.31 -44.28
C LYS A 441 28.23 10.23 -45.78
N ASN A 442 27.42 9.29 -46.27
CA ASN A 442 27.12 9.15 -47.69
C ASN A 442 26.16 10.23 -48.19
N THR A 443 25.23 10.70 -47.37
CA THR A 443 24.37 11.86 -47.67
C THR A 443 25.20 13.14 -47.78
N ARG A 444 26.14 13.36 -46.83
CA ARG A 444 27.08 14.50 -46.88
C ARG A 444 28.11 14.41 -48.02
N ARG A 445 28.49 13.20 -48.45
CA ARG A 445 29.30 13.01 -49.68
C ARG A 445 28.49 13.21 -50.96
N GLY A 446 27.18 12.98 -50.92
CA GLY A 446 26.26 13.21 -52.04
C GLY A 446 25.95 14.68 -52.31
N GLU A 447 26.15 15.56 -51.33
CA GLU A 447 25.92 17.01 -51.48
C GLU A 447 27.10 17.79 -52.09
N HIS A 448 28.25 17.14 -52.34
CA HIS A 448 29.44 17.82 -52.87
C HIS A 448 29.93 17.39 -54.27
N THR A 449 29.10 16.72 -55.06
CA THR A 449 29.36 16.54 -56.50
C THR A 449 28.06 16.51 -57.30
N THR A 450 27.62 17.68 -57.76
CA THR A 450 26.77 17.79 -58.94
C THR A 450 27.64 17.87 -60.20
N GLU A 451 27.10 17.30 -61.28
CA GLU A 451 27.51 17.38 -62.69
C GLU A 451 28.53 16.35 -63.22
N ARG A 452 28.02 15.25 -63.80
CA ARG A 452 28.12 15.02 -65.26
C ARG A 452 27.20 13.90 -65.79
N ARG A 453 26.23 14.35 -66.59
CA ARG A 453 25.61 13.83 -67.83
C ARG A 453 25.55 12.31 -68.14
N ALA A 454 24.32 11.92 -68.55
CA ALA A 454 23.81 10.64 -69.03
C ALA A 454 24.60 9.86 -70.12
N GLN A 455 24.61 8.52 -70.03
CA GLN A 455 23.95 7.55 -70.96
C GLN A 455 24.23 6.06 -70.58
N PRO A 456 23.41 5.07 -71.04
CA PRO A 456 23.38 3.68 -70.55
C PRO A 456 24.25 2.70 -71.38
N PRO A 457 24.53 1.48 -70.88
CA PRO A 457 24.09 0.26 -71.62
C PRO A 457 23.69 -0.91 -70.67
N ALA A 458 22.60 -1.63 -70.92
CA ALA A 458 22.45 -2.84 -71.75
C ALA A 458 22.69 -4.18 -71.01
N SER A 459 21.73 -5.08 -71.23
CA SER A 459 21.59 -6.46 -70.78
C SER A 459 22.64 -7.43 -71.33
N SER A 460 23.02 -8.44 -70.55
CA SER A 460 23.41 -9.76 -71.10
C SER A 460 23.19 -10.92 -70.10
N SER A 461 22.27 -11.80 -70.49
CA SER A 461 22.29 -13.27 -70.32
C SER A 461 23.54 -13.85 -71.03
N SER A 462 24.09 -15.06 -70.84
CA SER A 462 23.65 -16.38 -70.40
C SER A 462 24.88 -17.34 -70.35
N SER A 463 24.75 -18.47 -69.61
CA SER A 463 25.32 -19.85 -69.75
C SER A 463 26.36 -20.19 -70.86
N SER A 464 27.27 -21.18 -70.78
CA SER A 464 27.12 -22.62 -70.43
C SER A 464 28.45 -23.44 -70.55
N SER A 465 28.46 -24.65 -69.93
CA SER A 465 29.06 -25.96 -70.36
C SER A 465 30.60 -26.14 -70.48
N SER A 466 31.24 -27.33 -70.36
CA SER A 466 31.13 -28.61 -69.61
C SER A 466 32.14 -29.62 -70.20
N SER A 467 32.91 -30.35 -69.38
CA SER A 467 33.54 -31.70 -69.60
C SER A 467 34.76 -31.87 -68.65
N SER A 468 35.31 -33.03 -68.28
CA SER A 468 34.90 -34.38 -67.84
C SER A 468 36.17 -35.28 -67.92
N SER A 469 36.56 -36.00 -66.85
CA SER A 469 37.37 -37.26 -66.84
C SER A 469 38.03 -37.45 -65.45
N SER A 470 37.56 -38.34 -64.58
CA SER A 470 37.83 -39.79 -64.37
C SER A 470 38.97 -40.16 -63.41
N ASP A 471 38.59 -41.04 -62.46
CA ASP A 471 39.27 -42.19 -61.84
C ASP A 471 40.27 -42.09 -60.65
N ASP A 472 39.90 -42.91 -59.65
CA ASP A 472 40.70 -43.90 -58.88
C ASP A 472 41.28 -43.65 -57.47
N GLU A 473 41.31 -44.80 -56.77
CA GLU A 473 41.38 -45.11 -55.34
C GLU A 473 42.69 -44.80 -54.57
N SER A 474 42.57 -44.86 -53.24
CA SER A 474 43.44 -45.54 -52.26
C SER A 474 44.18 -44.71 -51.18
N ASP A 475 43.87 -45.11 -49.94
CA ASP A 475 44.74 -45.37 -48.77
C ASP A 475 45.25 -44.28 -47.80
N SER A 476 45.02 -44.60 -46.51
CA SER A 476 45.78 -44.34 -45.27
C SER A 476 45.79 -42.95 -44.59
N GLY A 477 45.42 -42.94 -43.29
CA GLY A 477 45.95 -41.99 -42.31
C GLY A 477 44.94 -41.33 -41.34
N ALA A 478 44.62 -41.99 -40.21
CA ALA A 478 44.05 -41.35 -39.01
C ALA A 478 45.15 -40.69 -38.16
N PRO A 479 44.89 -39.96 -37.04
CA PRO A 479 43.75 -39.11 -36.65
C PRO A 479 44.20 -37.72 -36.12
N ARG A 480 43.26 -36.80 -35.81
CA ARG A 480 43.24 -36.06 -34.52
C ARG A 480 42.01 -35.17 -34.36
N THR A 481 41.34 -35.39 -33.24
CA THR A 481 40.10 -34.79 -32.76
C THR A 481 40.28 -33.34 -32.30
N ASN A 482 39.39 -32.44 -32.74
CA ASN A 482 38.87 -31.33 -31.94
C ASN A 482 37.64 -30.74 -32.65
N GLY A 483 36.49 -31.39 -32.46
CA GLY A 483 35.19 -30.88 -32.88
C GLY A 483 34.46 -30.29 -31.68
N THR A 484 34.42 -28.96 -31.60
CA THR A 484 33.48 -28.21 -30.77
C THR A 484 32.07 -28.37 -31.37
N ASN A 485 31.35 -29.42 -30.96
CA ASN A 485 29.94 -29.57 -31.29
C ASN A 485 29.11 -28.53 -30.53
N HIS A 486 28.76 -27.43 -31.20
CA HIS A 486 27.63 -26.59 -30.82
C HIS A 486 26.33 -27.36 -31.03
N HIS A 487 25.91 -28.14 -30.04
CA HIS A 487 24.59 -28.73 -30.02
C HIS A 487 23.54 -27.65 -29.75
N HIS A 488 22.77 -27.29 -30.78
CA HIS A 488 21.46 -26.68 -30.64
C HIS A 488 20.54 -27.66 -29.88
N ARG A 489 20.35 -27.45 -28.58
CA ARG A 489 19.36 -28.22 -27.80
C ARG A 489 17.93 -27.88 -28.25
N PRO A 490 17.05 -28.89 -28.40
CA PRO A 490 15.67 -28.69 -28.83
C PRO A 490 14.85 -27.89 -27.80
N ARG A 491 13.82 -27.19 -28.31
CA ARG A 491 12.98 -26.24 -27.55
C ARG A 491 12.27 -26.88 -26.34
N ALA A 492 12.01 -28.19 -26.38
CA ALA A 492 11.38 -28.95 -25.29
C ALA A 492 12.29 -29.15 -24.06
N ASP A 493 13.61 -29.27 -24.25
CA ASP A 493 14.55 -29.40 -23.13
C ASP A 493 14.72 -28.07 -22.37
N ARG A 494 14.57 -26.93 -23.07
CA ARG A 494 14.55 -25.60 -22.42
C ARG A 494 13.33 -25.40 -21.51
N ALA A 495 12.18 -25.94 -21.88
CA ALA A 495 10.96 -25.85 -21.06
C ALA A 495 11.06 -26.72 -19.80
N ARG A 496 11.71 -27.89 -19.88
CA ARG A 496 11.96 -28.77 -18.71
C ARG A 496 12.95 -28.17 -17.71
N ASP A 497 13.96 -27.41 -18.15
CA ASP A 497 14.90 -26.71 -17.26
C ASP A 497 14.31 -25.42 -16.66
N ALA A 498 13.36 -24.75 -17.34
CA ALA A 498 12.81 -23.46 -16.92
C ALA A 498 12.00 -23.52 -15.61
N GLY A 499 11.28 -24.61 -15.36
CA GLY A 499 10.48 -24.79 -14.14
C GLY A 499 11.28 -25.18 -12.89
N ARG A 500 12.56 -25.58 -13.04
CA ARG A 500 13.37 -26.09 -11.92
C ARG A 500 13.59 -25.04 -10.82
N TYR A 501 13.71 -23.77 -11.21
CA TYR A 501 13.97 -22.64 -10.32
C TYR A 501 12.79 -21.66 -10.25
N ALA A 502 11.60 -22.09 -10.68
CA ALA A 502 10.37 -21.33 -10.53
C ALA A 502 10.02 -21.17 -9.04
N TRP A 503 9.62 -19.98 -8.63
CA TRP A 503 9.15 -19.69 -7.28
C TRP A 503 7.73 -20.22 -7.06
N TYR A 504 6.92 -20.22 -8.12
CA TYR A 504 5.49 -20.51 -8.03
C TYR A 504 5.12 -21.81 -8.75
N ASP A 505 4.00 -22.38 -8.34
CA ASP A 505 3.39 -23.56 -8.95
C ASP A 505 1.98 -23.23 -9.49
N ALA A 506 1.18 -24.26 -9.80
CA ALA A 506 -0.14 -24.09 -10.43
C ALA A 506 -1.16 -23.33 -9.57
N HIS A 507 -0.91 -23.13 -8.28
CA HIS A 507 -1.80 -22.34 -7.41
C HIS A 507 -1.58 -20.83 -7.59
N ALA A 508 -0.56 -20.40 -8.33
CA ALA A 508 -0.27 -18.99 -8.55
C ALA A 508 -1.51 -18.26 -9.13
N PRO A 509 -2.01 -17.20 -8.47
CA PRO A 509 -3.11 -16.43 -9.03
C PRO A 509 -2.62 -15.59 -10.21
N PRO A 510 -3.53 -15.11 -11.07
CA PRO A 510 -3.22 -14.03 -12.00
C PRO A 510 -2.51 -12.87 -11.30
N MET A 511 -1.45 -12.32 -11.89
CA MET A 511 -0.65 -11.24 -11.32
C MET A 511 -0.67 -9.98 -12.19
N ALA A 512 -0.75 -8.83 -11.54
CA ALA A 512 -0.72 -7.52 -12.17
C ALA A 512 0.31 -6.61 -11.49
N PHE A 513 1.12 -5.88 -12.26
CA PHE A 513 2.26 -5.12 -11.72
C PHE A 513 2.24 -3.64 -12.14
N TRP A 514 2.39 -2.75 -11.16
CA TRP A 514 2.66 -1.31 -11.37
C TRP A 514 4.03 -0.97 -10.81
N VAL A 515 5.00 -0.79 -11.70
CA VAL A 515 6.40 -0.50 -11.38
C VAL A 515 6.65 1.00 -11.48
N ALA A 516 7.13 1.59 -10.39
CA ALA A 516 7.59 2.97 -10.35
C ALA A 516 8.93 3.09 -11.10
N GLY A 517 8.99 3.93 -12.14
CA GLY A 517 10.12 4.00 -13.07
C GLY A 517 11.37 4.67 -12.50
N ALA A 518 11.20 5.53 -11.49
CA ALA A 518 12.25 6.25 -10.76
C ALA A 518 12.43 5.71 -9.32
N ASP A 519 12.04 4.45 -9.09
CA ASP A 519 12.18 3.80 -7.78
C ASP A 519 13.59 3.29 -7.54
N ASP A 520 14.32 3.98 -6.66
CA ASP A 520 15.66 3.56 -6.26
C ASP A 520 15.66 2.47 -5.17
N LEU A 521 14.54 2.24 -4.48
CA LEU A 521 14.45 1.28 -3.38
C LEU A 521 14.32 -0.15 -3.90
N VAL A 522 13.49 -0.36 -4.93
CA VAL A 522 13.22 -1.70 -5.50
C VAL A 522 13.37 -1.73 -7.02
N ASP A 523 13.88 -2.84 -7.55
CA ASP A 523 14.04 -3.05 -9.00
C ASP A 523 12.86 -3.86 -9.57
N GLY A 524 11.74 -3.17 -9.78
CA GLY A 524 10.55 -3.78 -10.39
C GLY A 524 10.76 -4.20 -11.84
N ARG A 525 11.66 -3.53 -12.58
CA ARG A 525 11.96 -3.90 -13.98
C ARG A 525 12.63 -5.28 -14.05
N ARG A 526 13.51 -5.58 -13.11
CA ARG A 526 14.13 -6.91 -13.00
C ARG A 526 13.11 -7.99 -12.70
N LEU A 527 12.13 -7.70 -11.84
CA LEU A 527 11.03 -8.61 -11.59
C LEU A 527 10.21 -8.89 -12.86
N LEU A 528 9.83 -7.86 -13.62
CA LEU A 528 9.11 -8.05 -14.89
C LEU A 528 9.90 -8.91 -15.89
N ARG A 529 11.21 -8.66 -16.05
CA ARG A 529 12.08 -9.48 -16.91
C ARG A 529 12.09 -10.96 -16.52
N ARG A 530 11.96 -11.29 -15.23
CA ARG A 530 11.87 -12.68 -14.76
C ARG A 530 10.64 -13.37 -15.35
N PHE A 531 9.48 -12.71 -15.28
CA PHE A 531 8.23 -13.23 -15.83
C PHE A 531 8.24 -13.29 -17.36
N GLU A 532 8.66 -12.22 -18.03
CA GLU A 532 8.75 -12.13 -19.51
C GLU A 532 9.65 -13.22 -20.12
N ARG A 533 10.69 -13.64 -19.40
CA ARG A 533 11.61 -14.70 -19.84
C ARG A 533 11.09 -16.12 -19.59
N GLY A 534 9.88 -16.27 -19.06
CA GLY A 534 9.25 -17.57 -18.80
C GLY A 534 9.93 -18.37 -17.67
N ARG A 535 10.61 -17.69 -16.74
CA ARG A 535 11.20 -18.33 -15.55
C ARG A 535 10.16 -18.76 -14.51
N GLU A 536 8.95 -18.20 -14.62
CA GLU A 536 7.79 -18.53 -13.78
C GLU A 536 6.67 -19.07 -14.68
N PRO A 537 6.79 -20.31 -15.20
CA PRO A 537 5.86 -20.84 -16.20
C PRO A 537 4.43 -21.03 -15.69
N ALA A 538 4.23 -21.03 -14.37
CA ALA A 538 2.91 -21.15 -13.76
C ALA A 538 2.23 -19.80 -13.47
N VAL A 539 2.93 -18.68 -13.65
CA VAL A 539 2.37 -17.35 -13.38
C VAL A 539 1.77 -16.76 -14.66
N ASP A 540 0.51 -16.36 -14.57
CA ASP A 540 -0.17 -15.58 -15.58
C ASP A 540 -0.07 -14.08 -15.26
N VAL A 541 0.70 -13.33 -16.05
CA VAL A 541 0.82 -11.87 -15.90
C VAL A 541 -0.24 -11.21 -16.76
N VAL A 542 -1.36 -10.82 -16.14
CA VAL A 542 -2.52 -10.24 -16.82
C VAL A 542 -2.38 -8.73 -17.07
N HIS A 543 -1.48 -8.06 -16.34
CA HIS A 543 -1.18 -6.65 -16.53
C HIS A 543 0.23 -6.31 -16.05
N SER A 544 0.92 -5.43 -16.77
CA SER A 544 2.17 -4.85 -16.30
C SER A 544 2.34 -3.45 -16.86
N LYS A 545 2.67 -2.49 -16.00
CA LYS A 545 2.92 -1.11 -16.38
C LYS A 545 4.13 -0.57 -15.65
N ILE A 546 4.98 0.15 -16.38
CA ILE A 546 6.03 0.96 -15.80
C ILE A 546 5.58 2.42 -15.90
N ILE A 547 5.50 3.10 -14.77
CA ILE A 547 5.11 4.51 -14.70
C ILE A 547 6.38 5.34 -14.60
N GLU A 548 6.84 5.84 -15.73
CA GLU A 548 8.08 6.64 -15.79
C GLU A 548 7.95 7.91 -14.94
N GLY A 549 8.97 8.19 -14.13
CA GLY A 549 8.99 9.33 -13.22
C GLY A 549 8.17 9.18 -11.94
N TYR A 550 7.51 8.04 -11.70
CA TYR A 550 7.01 7.69 -10.37
C TYR A 550 8.14 7.16 -9.50
N GLU A 551 8.18 7.63 -8.26
CA GLU A 551 8.98 7.11 -7.15
C GLU A 551 8.17 6.09 -6.33
N HIS A 552 8.79 5.52 -5.30
CA HIS A 552 8.28 4.35 -4.57
C HIS A 552 6.88 4.54 -3.93
N LEU A 553 6.56 5.76 -3.48
CA LEU A 553 5.30 6.08 -2.81
C LEU A 553 4.26 6.70 -3.76
N ASP A 554 4.66 7.12 -4.96
CA ASP A 554 3.77 7.77 -5.92
C ASP A 554 2.64 6.85 -6.38
N VAL A 555 2.89 5.53 -6.40
CA VAL A 555 1.88 4.50 -6.73
C VAL A 555 0.71 4.45 -5.74
N ILE A 556 0.78 5.15 -4.61
CA ILE A 556 -0.31 5.29 -3.63
C ILE A 556 -0.62 6.74 -3.26
N TRP A 557 0.33 7.68 -3.40
CA TRP A 557 0.20 9.06 -2.91
C TRP A 557 0.28 10.15 -3.97
N ALA A 558 0.58 9.84 -5.23
CA ALA A 558 0.59 10.87 -6.28
C ALA A 558 -0.81 11.48 -6.48
N MET A 559 -0.86 12.78 -6.81
CA MET A 559 -2.11 13.46 -7.15
C MET A 559 -2.81 12.86 -8.37
N ASP A 560 -2.06 12.25 -9.29
CA ASP A 560 -2.58 11.55 -10.47
C ASP A 560 -2.73 10.03 -10.28
N VAL A 561 -2.66 9.53 -9.03
CA VAL A 561 -2.68 8.08 -8.73
C VAL A 561 -3.95 7.39 -9.23
N VAL A 562 -5.11 8.04 -9.17
CA VAL A 562 -6.36 7.48 -9.71
C VAL A 562 -6.28 7.29 -11.23
N GLU A 563 -5.72 8.28 -11.94
CA GLU A 563 -5.55 8.21 -13.40
C GLU A 563 -4.53 7.13 -13.78
N LYS A 564 -3.36 7.12 -13.13
CA LYS A 564 -2.24 6.25 -13.51
C LYS A 564 -2.33 4.83 -12.99
N VAL A 565 -3.04 4.60 -11.88
CA VAL A 565 -3.10 3.31 -11.18
C VAL A 565 -4.55 2.90 -10.91
N GLY A 566 -5.36 3.76 -10.29
CA GLY A 566 -6.70 3.42 -9.80
C GLY A 566 -7.66 2.89 -10.88
N ASN A 567 -7.75 3.57 -12.04
CA ASN A 567 -8.62 3.14 -13.14
C ASN A 567 -8.26 1.75 -13.68
N GLU A 568 -6.97 1.47 -13.84
CA GLU A 568 -6.47 0.17 -14.32
C GLU A 568 -6.67 -0.92 -13.26
N LEU A 569 -6.46 -0.61 -11.96
CA LEU A 569 -6.77 -1.52 -10.86
C LEU A 569 -8.22 -1.98 -10.91
N ARG A 570 -9.17 -1.04 -10.98
CA ARG A 570 -10.60 -1.36 -11.11
C ARG A 570 -10.88 -2.30 -12.27
N GLU A 571 -10.30 -2.02 -13.44
CA GLU A 571 -10.51 -2.85 -14.63
C GLU A 571 -9.93 -4.25 -14.49
N VAL A 572 -8.70 -4.37 -13.99
CA VAL A 572 -8.00 -5.65 -13.79
C VAL A 572 -8.77 -6.51 -12.79
N ILE A 573 -9.18 -5.93 -11.65
CA ILE A 573 -9.97 -6.62 -10.63
C ILE A 573 -11.28 -7.13 -11.22
N TRP A 574 -12.00 -6.29 -11.95
CA TRP A 574 -13.28 -6.69 -12.55
C TRP A 574 -13.11 -7.77 -13.62
N LYS A 575 -12.08 -7.68 -14.48
CA LYS A 575 -11.82 -8.67 -15.55
C LYS A 575 -11.40 -10.04 -15.00
N THR A 576 -10.78 -10.08 -13.82
CA THR A 576 -10.26 -11.31 -13.19
C THR A 576 -11.23 -11.96 -12.21
N ALA A 577 -12.28 -11.25 -11.79
CA ALA A 577 -13.38 -11.84 -11.03
C ALA A 577 -14.15 -12.89 -11.87
N SER A 578 -14.53 -14.02 -11.24
CA SER A 578 -15.26 -15.08 -11.93
C SER A 578 -16.60 -14.59 -12.48
N GLU A 579 -17.14 -15.26 -13.49
CA GLU A 579 -18.46 -14.91 -14.03
C GLU A 579 -19.55 -15.04 -12.98
N GLU A 580 -19.49 -16.04 -12.09
CA GLU A 580 -20.47 -16.16 -11.00
C GLU A 580 -20.33 -15.01 -10.00
N ALA A 581 -19.10 -14.65 -9.63
CA ALA A 581 -18.85 -13.55 -8.71
C ALA A 581 -19.33 -12.20 -9.29
N ARG A 582 -19.04 -11.94 -10.57
CA ARG A 582 -19.56 -10.76 -11.28
C ARG A 582 -21.08 -10.79 -11.41
N GLY A 583 -21.70 -11.96 -11.58
CA GLY A 583 -23.15 -12.10 -11.61
C GLY A 583 -23.84 -11.84 -10.27
N ALA A 584 -23.16 -12.15 -9.17
CA ALA A 584 -23.61 -11.82 -7.80
C ALA A 584 -23.46 -10.33 -7.47
N CYS A 585 -22.51 -9.65 -8.13
CA CYS A 585 -22.27 -8.22 -7.99
C CYS A 585 -23.18 -7.41 -8.92
N ARG A 586 -23.90 -6.41 -8.41
CA ARG A 586 -24.85 -5.65 -9.24
C ARG A 586 -25.18 -4.26 -8.74
#